data_AF-A0A8S3JGP4-F1
#
_entry.id   AF-A0A8S3JGP4-F1
#
_cell.length_a   1.000
_cell.length_b   1.000
_cell.length_c   1.000
_cell.angle_alpha   90.00
_cell.angle_beta   90.00
_cell.angle_gamma   90.00
#
_symmetry.space_group_name_H-M   'P 1'
#
loop_
_entity.id
_entity.type
_entity.pdbx_description
1 polymer ?
#
loop_
_entity_poly.entity_id
_entity_poly.type
_entity_poly.pdbx_seq_one_letter_code
_entity_poly.pdbx_strand_id
1 'polypeptide(L)' 'MKHSLIQLNDLPDEILMIILKKLDNDEVFYSLIGVNKRLNTLVHDTIFTSHLTLMKYFSDDSINP' A
#
# COMPACT_ATOMS: atom_id res chain seq x y z
N MET A 1 -28.79 2.72 -3.16
CA MET A 1 -27.59 3.26 -2.49
C MET A 1 -26.83 4.08 -3.52
N LYS A 2 -26.59 5.39 -3.27
CA LYS A 2 -25.71 6.19 -4.13
C LYS A 2 -24.27 5.86 -3.72
N HIS A 3 -23.58 5.03 -4.50
CA HIS A 3 -22.13 4.91 -4.34
C HIS A 3 -21.52 6.23 -4.81
N SER A 4 -20.88 6.96 -3.91
CA SER A 4 -20.03 8.07 -4.30
C SER A 4 -18.76 7.46 -4.88
N LEU A 5 -18.55 7.66 -6.19
CA LEU A 5 -17.29 7.31 -6.85
C LEU A 5 -16.26 8.36 -6.42
N ILE A 6 -15.59 8.10 -5.30
CA ILE A 6 -14.42 8.87 -4.91
C ILE A 6 -13.26 8.32 -5.72
N GLN A 7 -12.62 9.16 -6.53
CA GLN A 7 -11.43 8.71 -7.25
C GLN A 7 -10.29 8.58 -6.26
N LEU A 8 -9.47 7.54 -6.45
CA LEU A 8 -8.31 7.30 -5.59
C LEU A 8 -7.36 8.52 -5.58
N ASN A 9 -7.25 9.23 -6.70
CA ASN A 9 -6.45 10.45 -6.83
C ASN A 9 -6.97 11.64 -6.01
N ASP A 10 -8.24 11.64 -5.61
CA ASP A 10 -8.84 12.73 -4.83
C ASP A 10 -8.60 12.55 -3.33
N LEU A 11 -8.12 11.38 -2.91
CA LEU A 11 -7.82 11.10 -1.51
C LEU A 11 -6.52 11.78 -1.08
N PRO A 12 -6.37 12.20 0.18
CA PRO A 12 -5.09 12.62 0.74
C PRO A 12 -4.06 11.49 0.77
N ASP A 13 -2.77 11.83 0.80
CA ASP A 13 -1.66 10.86 0.81
C ASP A 13 -1.69 9.95 2.04
N GLU A 14 -2.12 10.46 3.20
CA GLU A 14 -2.27 9.67 4.43
C GLU A 14 -3.30 8.56 4.27
N ILE A 15 -4.41 8.85 3.60
CA ILE A 15 -5.47 7.87 3.32
C ILE A 15 -4.97 6.84 2.31
N LEU A 16 -4.25 7.29 1.27
CA LEU A 16 -3.63 6.39 0.31
C LEU A 16 -2.64 5.44 0.99
N MET A 17 -1.77 5.94 1.87
CA MET A 17 -0.84 5.11 2.62
C MET A 17 -1.56 4.09 3.49
N ILE A 18 -2.67 4.44 4.14
CA ILE A 18 -3.46 3.47 4.93
C ILE A 18 -4.04 2.37 4.03
N ILE A 19 -4.56 2.72 2.85
CA ILE A 19 -5.07 1.74 1.89
C ILE A 19 -3.96 0.82 1.42
N LEU A 20 -2.82 1.39 1.01
CA LEU A 20 -1.66 0.63 0.52
C LEU A 20 -1.09 -0.28 1.61
N LYS A 21 -1.05 0.15 2.88
CA LYS A 21 -0.63 -0.69 4.02
C LYS A 21 -1.58 -1.86 4.30
N LYS A 22 -2.84 -1.77 3.89
CA LYS A 22 -3.83 -2.84 4.05
C LYS A 22 -3.86 -3.82 2.88
N LEU A 23 -3.13 -3.52 1.80
CA LEU A 23 -2.95 -4.48 0.71
C LEU A 23 -1.94 -5.53 1.16
N ASP A 24 -2.44 -6.66 1.66
CA ASP A 24 -1.63 -7.85 1.99
C ASP A 24 -1.10 -8.58 0.76
N ASN A 25 -1.55 -8.19 -0.43
CA ASN A 25 -1.12 -8.81 -1.68
C ASN A 25 -0.01 -7.97 -2.32
N ASP A 26 1.22 -8.46 -2.19
CA ASP A 26 2.42 -7.87 -2.79
C ASP A 26 2.27 -7.68 -4.32
N GLU A 27 1.65 -8.61 -5.05
CA GLU A 27 1.46 -8.47 -6.50
C GLU A 27 0.54 -7.29 -6.84
N VAL A 28 -0.54 -7.12 -6.07
CA VAL A 28 -1.45 -5.97 -6.25
C VAL A 28 -0.70 -4.68 -5.91
N PHE A 29 0.10 -4.67 -4.85
CA PHE A 29 0.91 -3.52 -4.48
C PHE A 29 1.91 -3.14 -5.59
N TYR A 30 2.67 -4.10 -6.11
CA TYR A 30 3.61 -3.86 -7.21
C TYR A 30 2.92 -3.51 -8.53
N SER A 31 1.68 -3.95 -8.76
CA SER A 31 0.90 -3.56 -9.94
C SER A 31 0.56 -2.07 -9.98
N LEU A 32 0.64 -1.36 -8.85
CA LEU A 32 0.41 0.08 -8.76
C LEU A 32 1.64 0.90 -9.19
N ILE A 33 2.81 0.26 -9.34
CA ILE A 33 4.02 0.89 -9.87
C ILE A 33 3.77 1.29 -11.33
N GLY A 34 4.08 2.55 -11.66
CA GLY A 34 3.91 3.08 -13.01
C GLY A 34 2.47 3.44 -13.41
N VAL A 35 1.45 3.10 -12.61
CA VAL A 35 0.05 3.47 -12.88
C VAL A 35 -0.17 4.97 -12.71
N ASN A 36 0.45 5.56 -11.69
CA ASN A 36 0.32 6.98 -11.38
C ASN A 36 1.61 7.50 -10.76
N LYS A 37 2.09 8.67 -11.21
CA LYS A 37 3.34 9.28 -10.72
C LYS A 37 3.35 9.45 -9.19
N ARG A 38 2.22 9.86 -8.60
CA ARG A 38 2.07 10.11 -7.16
C ARG A 38 2.05 8.80 -6.37
N LEU A 39 1.32 7.79 -6.84
CA LEU A 39 1.37 6.45 -6.23
C LEU A 39 2.77 5.85 -6.34
N ASN A 40 3.45 6.06 -7.46
CA ASN A 40 4.83 5.60 -7.64
C ASN A 40 5.77 6.23 -6.60
N THR A 41 5.63 7.53 -6.34
CA THR A 41 6.40 8.20 -5.27
C THR A 41 6.10 7.59 -3.90
N LEU A 42 4.83 7.32 -3.57
CA LEU A 42 4.44 6.70 -2.30
C LEU A 42 4.98 5.27 -2.15
N VAL A 43 4.93 4.49 -3.21
CA VAL A 43 5.41 3.10 -3.25
C VAL A 43 6.94 3.04 -3.17
N HIS A 44 7.65 4.03 -3.71
CA HIS A 44 9.11 4.11 -3.63
C HIS A 44 9.62 4.89 -2.41
N ASP A 45 8.73 5.46 -1.60
CA ASP A 45 9.11 6.09 -0.34
C ASP A 45 9.73 5.02 0.57
N THR A 46 11.00 5.26 0.95
CA THR A 46 11.79 4.35 1.78
C THR A 46 11.15 4.13 3.14
N ILE A 47 10.40 5.09 3.67
CA ILE A 47 9.67 4.94 4.95
C ILE A 47 8.52 3.94 4.78
N PHE A 48 7.82 3.99 3.66
CA PHE A 48 6.70 3.10 3.36
C PHE A 48 7.16 1.68 3.08
N THR A 49 8.19 1.51 2.25
CA THR A 49 8.78 0.20 1.90
C THR A 49 9.49 -0.47 3.08
N SER A 50 10.18 0.31 3.93
CA SER A 50 10.78 -0.24 5.16
C SER A 50 9.72 -0.75 6.14
N HIS A 51 8.60 -0.03 6.27
CA HIS A 51 7.48 -0.47 7.11
C HIS A 51 6.81 -1.76 6.59
N LEU A 52 6.61 -1.89 5.27
CA LEU A 52 6.11 -3.14 4.67
C LEU A 52 7.09 -4.30 4.88
N THR A 53 8.38 -4.07 4.65
CA THR A 53 9.42 -5.09 4.85
C THR A 53 9.43 -5.58 6.30
N LEU A 54 9.32 -4.67 7.27
CA LEU A 54 9.23 -5.03 8.69
C LEU A 54 7.94 -5.81 9.00
N MET A 55 6.78 -5.39 8.48
CA MET A 55 5.52 -6.12 8.68
C MET A 55 5.59 -7.55 8.11
N LYS A 56 6.19 -7.73 6.94
CA LYS A 56 6.40 -9.05 6.34
C LYS A 56 7.26 -9.95 7.24
N TYR A 57 8.34 -9.41 7.81
CA TYR A 57 9.18 -10.12 8.78
C TYR A 57 8.40 -10.56 10.02
N PHE A 58 7.55 -9.70 10.58
CA PHE A 58 6.75 -10.04 11.77
C PHE A 58 5.59 -11.00 11.49
N SER A 59 5.07 -11.03 10.26
CA SER A 59 4.03 -11.99 9.87
C SER A 59 4.60 -13.40 9.64
N ASP A 60 5.83 -13.53 9.13
CA ASP A 60 6.48 -14.83 8.87
C ASP A 60 6.91 -15.57 10.15
N ASP A 61 7.16 -14.86 11.27
CA ASP A 61 7.50 -15.47 12.56
C ASP A 61 6.31 -16.17 13.25
N SER A 62 5.12 -16.18 12.64
CA SER A 62 3.92 -16.86 13.18
C SER A 62 3.71 -18.31 12.71
N ILE A 63 4.63 -18.87 11.90
CA ILE A 63 4.55 -20.28 11.47
C ILE A 63 5.86 -21.02 11.79
N ASN A 64 6.03 -21.41 13.06
CA ASN A 64 6.66 -22.68 13.42
C ASN A 64 6.42 -23.00 14.92
N PRO A 65 5.62 -24.02 15.27
CA PRO A 65 5.73 -24.67 16.58
C PRO A 65 7.03 -25.46 16.73
#